data_AF-A0A9D9GGN4-F1
#
_entry.id   AF-A0A9D9GGN4-F1
#
_cell.length_a   1.000
_cell.length_b   1.000
_cell.length_c   1.000
_cell.angle_alpha   90.00
_cell.angle_beta   90.00
_cell.angle_gamma   90.00
#
_symmetry.space_group_name_H-M   'P 1'
#
loop_
_entity.id
_entity.type
_entity.pdbx_description
1 polymer ?
#
loop_
_entity_poly.entity_id
_entity_poly.type
_entity_poly.pdbx_seq_one_letter_code
_entity_poly.pdbx_strand_id
1 'polypeptide(L)'
;MMKRCVGLFLGMLMSMSLLYAHPPKREMRGAWIATVANIDWPQKDVFDASEQQRQLIAILDTLMKNKINAVVFQVRPTADALYYSELEPWSHWITGVQGQSPNPYYDPLAFLIEEAHARCIDVHVWLNPYRVTNKMDTSILSRNHIFRHRPELFVEYGDKWYFDPGLDATRAFLNKVVADVVTRYDVDAIHFDDYFYPYKIKGKDFPDANTFKKYPRGFTDKEAWRRNNVDLVIAELQHTIKSIKPWVEFGISPFGVWRNKSNDPRGSDTQAGAQNYDDLYADILKWLEEGTIDYVAPQLYWEIGKKVADYEV
;
A
#
# COMPACT_ATOMS: atom_id res chain seq x y z
N MET A 1 -35.03 -16.52 -68.71
CA MET A 1 -35.63 -17.32 -67.63
C MET A 1 -34.50 -17.98 -66.84
N MET A 2 -33.95 -17.32 -65.83
CA MET A 2 -33.41 -17.95 -64.61
C MET A 2 -32.99 -16.86 -63.62
N LYS A 3 -33.53 -17.00 -62.41
CA LYS A 3 -33.37 -16.12 -61.24
C LYS A 3 -32.25 -16.66 -60.35
N ARG A 4 -31.82 -15.79 -59.41
CA ARG A 4 -31.07 -16.03 -58.14
C ARG A 4 -29.54 -16.03 -58.31
N CYS A 5 -28.71 -15.48 -57.41
CA CYS A 5 -28.81 -15.18 -55.97
C CYS A 5 -28.08 -13.84 -55.68
N VAL A 6 -28.68 -12.90 -54.95
CA VAL A 6 -28.43 -12.59 -53.52
C VAL A 6 -26.97 -12.82 -53.06
N GLY A 7 -26.30 -11.71 -52.74
CA GLY A 7 -25.06 -11.66 -51.97
C GLY A 7 -24.87 -10.26 -51.39
N LEU A 8 -25.60 -9.96 -50.32
CA LEU A 8 -25.38 -8.78 -49.46
C LEU A 8 -24.03 -8.95 -48.74
N PHE A 9 -23.00 -8.24 -49.18
CA PHE A 9 -21.79 -8.02 -48.38
C PHE A 9 -21.99 -6.75 -47.55
N LEU A 10 -22.67 -6.90 -46.41
CA LEU A 10 -22.67 -5.87 -45.37
C LEU A 10 -21.32 -6.01 -44.63
N GLY A 11 -20.33 -5.23 -45.05
CA GLY A 11 -19.03 -5.15 -44.39
C GLY A 11 -19.20 -4.63 -42.97
N MET A 12 -19.15 -5.54 -42.00
CA MET A 12 -19.06 -5.23 -40.59
C MET A 12 -17.68 -4.61 -40.33
N LEU A 13 -17.59 -3.28 -40.39
CA LEU A 13 -16.46 -2.54 -39.84
C LEU A 13 -16.48 -2.71 -38.32
N MET A 14 -15.94 -3.83 -37.84
CA MET A 14 -15.48 -3.95 -36.47
C MET A 14 -14.33 -2.94 -36.33
N SER A 15 -14.63 -1.77 -35.78
CA SER A 15 -13.63 -0.89 -35.21
C SER A 15 -12.95 -1.66 -34.08
N MET A 16 -11.82 -2.30 -34.40
CA MET A 16 -10.82 -2.64 -33.41
C MET A 16 -10.34 -1.33 -32.79
N SER A 17 -11.03 -0.86 -31.75
CA SER A 17 -10.43 0.02 -30.77
C SER A 17 -9.36 -0.81 -30.09
N LEU A 18 -8.15 -0.78 -30.67
CA LEU A 18 -6.93 -1.10 -29.95
C LEU A 18 -6.99 -0.26 -28.68
N LEU A 19 -7.12 -0.94 -27.52
CA LEU A 19 -6.86 -0.36 -26.21
C LEU A 19 -5.38 0.00 -26.17
N TYR A 20 -5.01 1.08 -26.86
CA TYR A 20 -3.74 1.75 -26.61
C TYR A 20 -3.86 2.32 -25.21
N ALA A 21 -3.12 1.71 -24.27
CA ALA A 21 -2.78 2.37 -23.03
C ALA A 21 -2.28 3.76 -23.40
N HIS A 22 -3.06 4.79 -23.05
CA HIS A 22 -2.64 6.16 -23.32
C HIS A 22 -1.31 6.35 -22.60
N PRO A 23 -0.26 6.85 -23.29
CA PRO A 23 0.98 7.15 -22.61
C PRO A 23 0.66 8.06 -21.42
N PRO A 24 1.29 7.85 -20.25
CA PRO A 24 0.99 8.65 -19.08
C PRO A 24 1.13 10.12 -19.44
N LYS A 25 0.12 10.92 -19.09
CA LYS A 25 0.04 12.35 -19.49
C LYS A 25 1.29 13.12 -19.09
N ARG A 26 1.94 12.69 -18.00
CA ARG A 26 3.19 13.18 -17.46
C ARG A 26 3.95 12.04 -16.79
N GLU A 27 5.27 12.15 -16.75
CA GLU A 27 6.14 11.30 -15.92
C GLU A 27 5.79 11.49 -14.43
N MET A 28 5.65 10.40 -13.68
CA MET A 28 5.49 10.46 -12.22
C MET A 28 6.82 10.86 -11.58
N ARG A 29 6.79 11.90 -10.73
CA ARG A 29 7.90 12.36 -9.91
C ARG A 29 7.39 12.43 -8.49
N GLY A 30 7.47 11.29 -7.80
CA GLY A 30 6.94 11.09 -6.47
C GLY A 30 7.97 11.35 -5.37
N ALA A 31 7.51 11.80 -4.21
CA ALA A 31 8.29 11.81 -2.97
C ALA A 31 7.47 11.17 -1.83
N TRP A 32 8.07 10.23 -1.11
CA TRP A 32 7.48 9.70 0.13
C TRP A 32 7.61 10.72 1.25
N ILE A 33 6.57 10.82 2.08
CA ILE A 33 6.55 11.56 3.34
C ILE A 33 6.17 10.55 4.43
N ALA A 34 7.18 9.95 5.05
CA ALA A 34 7.04 8.97 6.11
C ALA A 34 6.76 9.63 7.46
N THR A 35 5.77 9.07 8.17
CA THR A 35 5.30 9.60 9.45
C THR A 35 5.64 8.68 10.62
N VAL A 36 5.86 7.39 10.34
CA VAL A 36 6.46 6.45 11.29
C VAL A 36 7.82 6.98 11.77
N ALA A 37 8.05 6.92 13.07
CA ALA A 37 9.28 7.41 13.70
C ALA A 37 9.60 8.90 13.43
N ASN A 38 8.62 9.69 12.96
CA ASN A 38 8.82 11.10 12.58
C ASN A 38 9.97 11.28 11.59
N ILE A 39 10.12 10.36 10.61
CA ILE A 39 11.24 10.37 9.64
C ILE A 39 11.22 11.66 8.81
N ASP A 40 10.09 11.96 8.17
CA ASP A 40 9.95 13.15 7.33
C ASP A 40 9.02 14.18 7.97
N TRP A 41 7.87 13.72 8.48
CA TRP A 41 6.86 14.62 9.06
C TRP A 41 5.95 13.94 10.10
N PRO A 42 5.49 14.65 11.15
CA PRO A 42 6.01 15.93 11.61
C PRO A 42 7.40 15.72 12.22
N GLN A 43 8.18 16.79 12.36
CA GLN A 43 9.43 16.73 13.11
C GLN A 43 9.17 16.15 14.51
N LYS A 44 10.09 15.32 14.98
CA LYS A 44 10.00 14.69 16.30
C LYS A 44 9.73 15.72 17.41
N ASP A 45 8.81 15.35 18.31
CA ASP A 45 8.38 16.15 19.47
C ASP A 45 7.66 17.47 19.12
N VAL A 46 7.29 17.68 17.85
CA VAL A 46 6.40 18.77 17.43
C VAL A 46 4.95 18.31 17.50
N PHE A 47 4.23 18.78 18.53
CA PHE A 47 2.81 18.49 18.74
C PHE A 47 1.88 19.70 18.51
N ASP A 48 2.45 20.89 18.27
CA ASP A 48 1.68 22.08 17.93
C ASP A 48 1.11 21.97 16.50
N ALA A 49 -0.21 21.97 16.38
CA ALA A 49 -0.89 21.79 15.09
C ALA A 49 -0.50 22.86 14.06
N SER A 50 -0.26 24.10 14.49
CA SER A 50 0.11 25.19 13.57
C SER A 50 1.52 24.99 13.00
N GLU A 51 2.45 24.50 13.82
CA GLU A 51 3.80 24.15 13.38
C GLU A 51 3.79 22.95 12.44
N GLN A 52 3.00 21.93 12.73
CA GLN A 52 2.85 20.77 11.84
C GLN A 52 2.33 21.16 10.45
N GLN A 53 1.33 22.04 10.38
CA GLN A 53 0.82 22.61 9.13
C GLN A 53 1.89 23.40 8.37
N ARG A 54 2.65 24.27 9.07
CA ARG A 54 3.78 25.00 8.45
C ARG A 54 4.83 24.06 7.87
N GLN A 55 5.12 22.95 8.54
CA GLN A 55 6.07 21.96 8.03
C GLN A 55 5.57 21.27 6.76
N LEU A 56 4.29 20.89 6.69
CA LEU A 56 3.71 20.34 5.46
C LEU A 56 3.78 21.33 4.30
N ILE A 57 3.43 22.60 4.53
CA ILE A 57 3.55 23.66 3.53
C ILE A 57 4.99 23.77 3.03
N ALA A 58 5.97 23.82 3.94
CA ALA A 58 7.39 23.94 3.58
C ALA A 58 7.90 22.73 2.78
N ILE A 59 7.45 21.52 3.12
CA ILE A 59 7.74 20.30 2.34
C ILE A 59 7.16 20.44 0.94
N LEU A 60 5.86 20.75 0.80
CA LEU A 60 5.19 20.87 -0.49
C LEU A 60 5.80 21.97 -1.37
N ASP A 61 6.15 23.12 -0.80
CA ASP A 61 6.84 24.20 -1.50
C ASP A 61 8.20 23.75 -2.04
N THR A 62 8.94 22.97 -1.25
CA THR A 62 10.23 22.38 -1.66
C THR A 62 10.04 21.37 -2.79
N LEU A 63 9.05 20.50 -2.69
CA LEU A 63 8.73 19.50 -3.71
C LEU A 63 8.32 20.18 -5.04
N MET A 64 7.43 21.17 -4.98
CA MET A 64 7.03 21.97 -6.14
C MET A 64 8.23 22.67 -6.81
N LYS A 65 9.12 23.27 -6.02
CA LYS A 65 10.35 23.91 -6.53
C LYS A 65 11.25 22.91 -7.28
N ASN A 66 11.28 21.66 -6.82
CA ASN A 66 12.03 20.56 -7.43
C ASN A 66 11.24 19.78 -8.50
N LYS A 67 10.08 20.28 -8.93
CA LYS A 67 9.25 19.67 -10.00
C LYS A 67 8.74 18.27 -9.66
N ILE A 68 8.61 17.95 -8.38
CA ILE A 68 7.85 16.80 -7.89
C ILE A 68 6.37 17.08 -8.12
N ASN A 69 5.63 16.06 -8.57
CA ASN A 69 4.23 16.18 -8.95
C ASN A 69 3.31 15.18 -8.24
N ALA A 70 3.87 14.34 -7.36
CA ALA A 70 3.10 13.47 -6.48
C ALA A 70 3.77 13.37 -5.09
N VAL A 71 2.97 13.29 -4.04
CA VAL A 71 3.41 12.92 -2.69
C VAL A 71 2.80 11.60 -2.29
N VAL A 72 3.61 10.73 -1.67
CA VAL A 72 3.16 9.47 -1.08
C VAL A 72 3.17 9.64 0.44
N PHE A 73 2.03 10.01 1.00
CA PHE A 73 1.93 10.45 2.39
C PHE A 73 1.45 9.33 3.32
N GLN A 74 2.26 9.00 4.32
CA GLN A 74 1.94 7.92 5.25
C GLN A 74 0.84 8.32 6.24
N VAL A 75 -0.38 7.86 6.01
CA VAL A 75 -1.52 8.15 6.92
C VAL A 75 -1.78 7.04 7.93
N ARG A 76 -1.28 5.83 7.66
CA ARG A 76 -1.46 4.66 8.53
C ARG A 76 -0.14 3.92 8.76
N PRO A 77 0.70 4.40 9.69
CA PRO A 77 2.00 3.79 9.96
C PRO A 77 1.92 2.53 10.84
N THR A 78 1.05 2.49 11.84
CA THR A 78 1.00 1.45 12.89
C THR A 78 -0.43 1.18 13.39
N ALA A 79 -1.34 0.82 12.48
CA ALA A 79 -2.77 0.60 12.79
C ALA A 79 -3.45 1.79 13.49
N ASP A 80 -3.03 2.99 13.10
CA ASP A 80 -3.48 4.28 13.59
C ASP A 80 -3.61 5.27 12.44
N ALA A 81 -4.31 6.37 12.66
CA ALA A 81 -4.70 7.30 11.60
C ALA A 81 -4.11 8.71 11.80
N LEU A 82 -3.54 9.27 10.73
CA LEU A 82 -3.19 10.69 10.62
C LEU A 82 -4.32 11.52 10.00
N TYR A 83 -5.55 11.12 10.29
CA TYR A 83 -6.79 11.70 9.83
C TYR A 83 -7.91 11.31 10.81
N TYR A 84 -9.04 11.99 10.78
CA TYR A 84 -10.16 11.59 11.63
C TYR A 84 -10.72 10.23 11.17
N SER A 85 -10.78 9.26 12.07
CA SER A 85 -11.31 7.92 11.79
C SER A 85 -12.14 7.38 12.96
N GLU A 86 -13.27 6.76 12.65
CA GLU A 86 -14.06 5.98 13.62
C GLU A 86 -13.53 4.53 13.76
N LEU A 87 -12.67 4.10 12.83
CA LEU A 87 -12.15 2.73 12.75
C LEU A 87 -10.81 2.56 13.47
N GLU A 88 -9.96 3.59 13.42
CA GLU A 88 -8.61 3.58 13.98
C GLU A 88 -8.34 4.84 14.81
N PRO A 89 -7.59 4.72 15.92
CA PRO A 89 -7.30 5.87 16.77
C PRO A 89 -6.31 6.82 16.08
N TRP A 90 -6.35 8.09 16.48
CA TRP A 90 -5.33 9.07 16.09
C TRP A 90 -3.92 8.56 16.33
N SER A 91 -3.02 8.83 15.40
CA SER A 91 -1.65 8.41 15.51
C SER A 91 -0.88 9.17 16.59
N HIS A 92 -0.16 8.42 17.41
CA HIS A 92 0.75 8.98 18.41
C HIS A 92 1.91 9.77 17.78
N TRP A 93 2.22 9.59 16.49
CA TRP A 93 3.26 10.34 15.80
C TRP A 93 2.92 11.84 15.66
N ILE A 94 1.64 12.23 15.81
CA ILE A 94 1.19 13.63 15.71
C ILE A 94 1.09 14.30 17.09
N THR A 95 0.76 13.56 18.15
CA THR A 95 0.42 14.15 19.46
C THR A 95 1.22 13.58 20.63
N GLY A 96 2.05 12.57 20.39
CA GLY A 96 2.75 11.80 21.41
C GLY A 96 1.86 10.73 22.09
N VAL A 97 0.54 10.76 21.89
CA VAL A 97 -0.42 9.86 22.55
C VAL A 97 -1.43 9.31 21.55
N GLN A 98 -1.49 7.99 21.41
CA GLN A 98 -2.43 7.37 20.46
C GLN A 98 -3.89 7.62 20.90
N GLY A 99 -4.74 7.97 19.95
CA GLY A 99 -6.14 8.29 20.18
C GLY A 99 -6.40 9.75 20.57
N GLN A 100 -5.36 10.56 20.76
CA GLN A 100 -5.51 12.00 20.99
C GLN A 100 -5.47 12.76 19.67
N SER A 101 -6.51 13.54 19.38
CA SER A 101 -6.55 14.42 18.21
C SER A 101 -5.58 15.59 18.33
N PRO A 102 -5.15 16.19 17.22
CA PRO A 102 -4.37 17.43 17.23
C PRO A 102 -5.10 18.57 17.97
N ASN A 103 -4.34 19.52 18.52
CA ASN A 103 -4.86 20.70 19.20
C ASN A 103 -4.03 21.96 18.85
N PRO A 104 -4.64 23.05 18.33
CA PRO A 104 -6.03 23.14 17.84
C PRO A 104 -6.36 22.04 16.83
N TYR A 105 -7.64 21.67 16.75
CA TYR A 105 -8.07 20.59 15.86
C TYR A 105 -7.76 20.92 14.41
N TYR A 106 -7.17 19.95 13.72
CA TYR A 106 -7.14 19.88 12.26
C TYR A 106 -7.04 18.41 11.84
N ASP A 107 -7.46 18.11 10.62
CA ASP A 107 -7.27 16.80 9.99
C ASP A 107 -6.04 16.88 9.06
N PRO A 108 -4.92 16.21 9.38
CA PRO A 108 -3.69 16.32 8.60
C PRO A 108 -3.80 15.84 7.16
N LEU A 109 -4.57 14.79 6.90
CA LEU A 109 -4.78 14.30 5.53
C LEU A 109 -5.59 15.32 4.72
N ALA A 110 -6.68 15.85 5.28
CA ALA A 110 -7.48 16.87 4.59
C ALA A 110 -6.63 18.12 4.28
N PHE A 111 -5.86 18.58 5.26
CA PHE A 111 -4.98 19.73 5.11
C PHE A 111 -3.91 19.50 4.04
N LEU A 112 -3.27 18.32 4.03
CA LEU A 112 -2.27 17.99 3.02
C LEU A 112 -2.86 17.97 1.61
N ILE A 113 -4.04 17.36 1.44
CA ILE A 113 -4.73 17.28 0.15
C ILE A 113 -4.99 18.68 -0.40
N GLU A 114 -5.57 19.57 0.40
CA GLU A 114 -5.85 20.94 0.00
C GLU A 114 -4.57 21.69 -0.43
N GLU A 115 -3.52 21.63 0.38
CA GLU A 115 -2.26 22.32 0.10
C GLU A 115 -1.49 21.71 -1.10
N ALA A 116 -1.53 20.39 -1.28
CA ALA A 116 -0.87 19.71 -2.38
C ALA A 116 -1.59 19.97 -3.71
N HIS A 117 -2.92 19.87 -3.73
CA HIS A 117 -3.73 20.15 -4.92
C HIS A 117 -3.63 21.61 -5.37
N ALA A 118 -3.56 22.56 -4.43
CA ALA A 118 -3.28 23.97 -4.74
C ALA A 118 -1.94 24.19 -5.48
N ARG A 119 -1.01 23.24 -5.38
CA ARG A 119 0.30 23.22 -6.05
C ARG A 119 0.34 22.25 -7.25
N CYS A 120 -0.80 21.67 -7.62
CA CYS A 120 -0.91 20.63 -8.65
C CYS A 120 -0.04 19.39 -8.37
N ILE A 121 0.06 19.00 -7.10
CA ILE A 121 0.73 17.79 -6.63
C ILE A 121 -0.33 16.75 -6.27
N ASP A 122 -0.24 15.57 -6.86
CA ASP A 122 -1.15 14.45 -6.57
C ASP A 122 -0.85 13.88 -5.18
N VAL A 123 -1.88 13.43 -4.46
CA VAL A 123 -1.77 12.81 -3.13
C VAL A 123 -2.08 11.33 -3.20
N HIS A 124 -1.03 10.54 -3.05
CA HIS A 124 -1.08 9.09 -2.91
C HIS A 124 -1.08 8.77 -1.42
N VAL A 125 -2.20 8.25 -0.91
CA VAL A 125 -2.33 7.94 0.51
C VAL A 125 -1.67 6.61 0.81
N TRP A 126 -0.62 6.65 1.65
CA TRP A 126 0.16 5.49 2.03
C TRP A 126 -0.32 4.85 3.33
N LEU A 127 -0.65 3.56 3.27
CA LEU A 127 -1.02 2.74 4.41
C LEU A 127 -0.08 1.54 4.53
N ASN A 128 0.40 1.28 5.75
CA ASN A 128 0.95 -0.02 6.09
C ASN A 128 -0.20 -0.96 6.44
N PRO A 129 -0.35 -2.14 5.80
CA PRO A 129 -1.56 -2.96 5.96
C PRO A 129 -1.64 -3.73 7.29
N TYR A 130 -0.52 -4.20 7.83
CA TYR A 130 -0.56 -5.21 8.89
C TYR A 130 0.24 -4.86 10.14
N ARG A 131 1.09 -3.83 10.14
CA ARG A 131 1.85 -3.42 11.33
C ARG A 131 0.95 -2.80 12.39
N VAL A 132 1.10 -3.23 13.64
CA VAL A 132 0.35 -2.67 14.78
C VAL A 132 1.27 -1.97 15.77
N THR A 133 2.42 -2.55 16.09
CA THR A 133 3.39 -1.92 16.97
C THR A 133 4.82 -2.04 16.43
N ASN A 134 5.67 -1.07 16.79
CA ASN A 134 7.11 -1.14 16.51
C ASN A 134 7.91 -1.82 17.63
N LYS A 135 7.28 -2.09 18.77
CA LYS A 135 7.82 -2.80 19.93
C LYS A 135 6.71 -3.65 20.57
N MET A 136 7.07 -4.61 21.43
CA MET A 136 6.09 -5.47 22.11
C MET A 136 5.16 -4.74 23.09
N ASP A 137 5.53 -3.53 23.49
CA ASP A 137 4.75 -2.74 24.42
C ASP A 137 3.41 -2.33 23.81
N THR A 138 2.33 -2.98 24.27
CA THR A 138 0.97 -2.64 23.87
C THR A 138 0.37 -1.56 24.73
N SER A 139 1.01 -1.09 25.80
CA SER A 139 0.47 -0.04 26.69
C SER A 139 0.28 1.30 25.96
N ILE A 140 1.05 1.52 24.88
CA ILE A 140 0.92 2.66 23.98
C ILE A 140 -0.41 2.67 23.19
N LEU A 141 -1.06 1.51 23.04
CA LEU A 141 -2.27 1.38 22.26
C LEU A 141 -3.46 1.96 23.02
N SER A 142 -4.19 2.85 22.36
CA SER A 142 -5.41 3.47 22.87
C SER A 142 -6.42 2.42 23.36
N ARG A 143 -7.26 2.80 24.33
CA ARG A 143 -8.30 1.91 24.87
C ARG A 143 -9.31 1.45 23.83
N ASN A 144 -9.54 2.28 22.80
CA ASN A 144 -10.47 1.99 21.71
C ASN A 144 -9.79 1.31 20.51
N HIS A 145 -8.49 1.03 20.57
CA HIS A 145 -7.77 0.38 19.48
C HIS A 145 -8.31 -1.04 19.27
N ILE A 146 -8.48 -1.46 18.01
CA ILE A 146 -9.05 -2.78 17.65
C ILE A 146 -8.34 -3.97 18.32
N PHE A 147 -7.03 -3.85 18.57
CA PHE A 147 -6.24 -4.79 19.39
C PHE A 147 -6.89 -5.14 20.75
N ARG A 148 -7.57 -4.19 21.40
CA ARG A 148 -8.24 -4.40 22.69
C ARG A 148 -9.56 -5.15 22.57
N HIS A 149 -10.20 -5.08 21.41
CA HIS A 149 -11.55 -5.59 21.18
C HIS A 149 -11.59 -6.85 20.33
N ARG A 150 -10.56 -7.09 19.53
CA ARG A 150 -10.42 -8.21 18.59
C ARG A 150 -9.01 -8.82 18.67
N PRO A 151 -8.51 -9.20 19.87
CA PRO A 151 -7.14 -9.66 20.05
C PRO A 151 -6.79 -10.89 19.19
N GLU A 152 -7.78 -11.66 18.75
CA GLU A 152 -7.60 -12.83 17.89
C GLU A 152 -7.15 -12.50 16.46
N LEU A 153 -7.21 -11.23 16.06
CA LEU A 153 -6.71 -10.78 14.75
C LEU A 153 -5.20 -10.58 14.72
N PHE A 154 -4.53 -10.68 15.87
CA PHE A 154 -3.15 -10.23 16.02
C PHE A 154 -2.21 -11.36 16.41
N VAL A 155 -0.99 -11.26 15.92
CA VAL A 155 0.09 -12.18 16.25
C VAL A 155 1.37 -11.44 16.60
N GLU A 156 2.14 -12.05 17.50
CA GLU A 156 3.48 -11.60 17.85
C GLU A 156 4.50 -12.17 16.86
N TYR A 157 5.31 -11.30 16.25
CA TYR A 157 6.44 -11.74 15.44
C TYR A 157 7.65 -10.84 15.68
N GLY A 158 8.80 -11.47 15.97
CA GLY A 158 9.97 -10.73 16.48
C GLY A 158 9.63 -10.03 17.80
N ASP A 159 9.82 -8.71 17.80
CA ASP A 159 9.54 -7.78 18.90
C ASP A 159 8.33 -6.88 18.60
N LYS A 160 7.41 -7.31 17.72
CA LYS A 160 6.30 -6.50 17.21
C LYS A 160 4.99 -7.27 17.14
N TRP A 161 3.89 -6.53 17.08
CA TRP A 161 2.55 -7.04 16.78
C TRP A 161 2.14 -6.75 15.34
N TYR A 162 1.52 -7.75 14.72
CA TYR A 162 0.97 -7.66 13.37
C TYR A 162 -0.46 -8.18 13.35
N PHE A 163 -1.29 -7.68 12.44
CA PHE A 163 -2.48 -8.39 12.00
C PHE A 163 -2.07 -9.71 11.34
N ASP A 164 -2.86 -10.77 11.53
CA ASP A 164 -2.72 -12.03 10.79
C ASP A 164 -3.37 -11.90 9.40
N PRO A 165 -2.59 -11.92 8.30
CA PRO A 165 -3.14 -11.79 6.94
C PRO A 165 -4.03 -12.97 6.54
N GLY A 166 -3.92 -14.11 7.21
CA GLY A 166 -4.68 -15.32 6.92
C GLY A 166 -6.17 -15.24 7.31
N LEU A 167 -6.56 -14.25 8.11
CA LEU A 167 -7.92 -14.07 8.58
C LEU A 167 -8.75 -13.18 7.65
N ASP A 168 -9.94 -13.65 7.28
CA ASP A 168 -10.88 -12.86 6.46
C ASP A 168 -11.31 -11.57 7.17
N ALA A 169 -11.42 -11.60 8.50
CA ALA A 169 -11.72 -10.42 9.30
C ALA A 169 -10.60 -9.36 9.27
N THR A 170 -9.34 -9.75 9.11
CA THR A 170 -8.22 -8.81 8.90
C THR A 170 -8.37 -8.11 7.56
N ARG A 171 -8.59 -8.86 6.47
CA ARG A 171 -8.77 -8.28 5.13
C ARG A 171 -10.02 -7.39 5.07
N ALA A 172 -11.12 -7.82 5.67
CA ALA A 172 -12.35 -7.03 5.74
C ALA A 172 -12.16 -5.73 6.52
N PHE A 173 -11.37 -5.73 7.60
CA PHE A 173 -11.06 -4.50 8.34
C PHE A 173 -10.20 -3.54 7.50
N LEU A 174 -9.15 -4.04 6.85
CA LEU A 174 -8.31 -3.22 5.98
C LEU A 174 -9.10 -2.60 4.81
N ASN A 175 -9.98 -3.38 4.18
CA ASN A 175 -10.88 -2.87 3.14
C ASN A 175 -11.81 -1.76 3.66
N LYS A 176 -12.33 -1.87 4.90
CA LYS A 176 -13.13 -0.80 5.52
C LYS A 176 -12.32 0.48 5.72
N VAL A 177 -11.07 0.36 6.17
CA VAL A 177 -10.17 1.51 6.38
C VAL A 177 -9.89 2.20 5.03
N VAL A 178 -9.56 1.45 3.98
CA VAL A 178 -9.34 2.02 2.65
C VAL A 178 -10.61 2.60 2.05
N ALA A 179 -11.75 1.92 2.18
CA ALA A 179 -13.05 2.43 1.72
C ALA A 179 -13.41 3.77 2.38
N ASP A 180 -13.19 3.90 3.68
CA ASP A 180 -13.43 5.11 4.45
C ASP A 180 -12.59 6.29 3.92
N VAL A 181 -11.29 6.07 3.69
CA VAL A 181 -10.41 7.10 3.12
C VAL A 181 -10.86 7.51 1.72
N VAL A 182 -11.05 6.55 0.81
CA VAL A 182 -11.41 6.82 -0.58
C VAL A 182 -12.77 7.52 -0.66
N THR A 183 -13.71 7.18 0.22
CA THR A 183 -15.04 7.81 0.27
C THR A 183 -14.95 9.28 0.68
N ARG A 184 -14.17 9.61 1.72
CA ARG A 184 -14.23 10.92 2.37
C ARG A 184 -13.23 11.94 1.85
N TYR A 185 -12.08 11.50 1.34
CA TYR A 185 -10.99 12.40 0.96
C TYR A 185 -10.80 12.43 -0.56
N ASP A 186 -10.43 13.59 -1.10
CA ASP A 186 -10.11 13.77 -2.52
C ASP A 186 -8.68 13.30 -2.81
N VAL A 187 -8.49 11.99 -2.78
CA VAL A 187 -7.19 11.34 -2.97
C VAL A 187 -7.00 10.97 -4.44
N ASP A 188 -5.76 10.95 -4.90
CA ASP A 188 -5.42 10.58 -6.27
C ASP A 188 -5.07 9.09 -6.37
N ALA A 189 -4.46 8.54 -5.31
CA ALA A 189 -4.16 7.11 -5.23
C ALA A 189 -4.17 6.58 -3.79
N ILE A 190 -4.31 5.26 -3.67
CA ILE A 190 -3.94 4.47 -2.50
C ILE A 190 -2.57 3.81 -2.79
N HIS A 191 -1.69 3.81 -1.80
CA HIS A 191 -0.33 3.30 -1.92
C HIS A 191 0.02 2.36 -0.77
N PHE A 192 0.50 1.17 -1.06
CA PHE A 192 1.13 0.30 -0.05
C PHE A 192 2.64 0.20 -0.29
N ASP A 193 3.41 0.05 0.77
CA ASP A 193 4.85 -0.21 0.73
C ASP A 193 5.13 -1.72 0.63
N ASP A 194 6.29 -2.17 1.10
CA ASP A 194 6.79 -3.55 0.97
C ASP A 194 6.33 -4.50 2.09
N TYR A 195 5.58 -4.03 3.09
CA TYR A 195 5.23 -4.83 4.26
C TYR A 195 3.89 -5.55 4.13
N PHE A 196 3.91 -6.74 3.51
CA PHE A 196 2.81 -7.70 3.58
C PHE A 196 3.00 -8.62 4.79
N TYR A 197 3.56 -9.81 4.61
CA TYR A 197 4.17 -10.48 5.74
C TYR A 197 5.48 -9.77 6.13
N PRO A 198 5.84 -9.75 7.42
CA PRO A 198 7.10 -9.14 7.84
C PRO A 198 8.31 -9.91 7.31
N TYR A 199 9.42 -9.20 7.11
CA TYR A 199 10.72 -9.80 6.80
C TYR A 199 11.04 -10.97 7.75
N LYS A 200 11.48 -12.09 7.17
CA LYS A 200 11.78 -13.31 7.92
C LYS A 200 12.88 -13.08 8.96
N ILE A 201 12.61 -13.56 10.17
CA ILE A 201 13.57 -13.65 11.26
C ILE A 201 14.14 -15.07 11.24
N LYS A 202 15.47 -15.19 11.19
CA LYS A 202 16.15 -16.48 11.15
C LYS A 202 15.71 -17.38 12.31
N GLY A 203 15.18 -18.57 11.98
CA GLY A 203 14.73 -19.56 12.95
C GLY A 203 13.37 -19.26 13.60
N LYS A 204 12.66 -18.21 13.18
CA LYS A 204 11.31 -17.87 13.67
C LYS A 204 10.36 -17.80 12.48
N ASP A 205 9.44 -18.76 12.42
CA ASP A 205 8.35 -18.77 11.44
C ASP A 205 7.23 -17.81 11.90
N PHE A 206 6.52 -17.19 10.94
CA PHE A 206 5.37 -16.35 11.26
C PHE A 206 4.27 -17.23 11.88
N PRO A 207 3.68 -16.84 13.03
CA PRO A 207 2.90 -17.76 13.89
C PRO A 207 1.43 -17.93 13.42
N ASP A 208 1.23 -18.23 12.15
CA ASP A 208 -0.09 -18.40 11.51
C ASP A 208 -0.48 -19.87 11.31
N ALA A 209 0.24 -20.82 11.94
CA ALA A 209 -0.01 -22.25 11.77
C ALA A 209 -1.44 -22.67 12.15
N ASN A 210 -2.01 -22.08 13.20
CA ASN A 210 -3.39 -22.33 13.61
C ASN A 210 -4.39 -21.74 12.60
N THR A 211 -4.09 -20.55 12.07
CA THR A 211 -4.90 -19.88 11.04
C THR A 211 -4.89 -20.69 9.76
N PHE A 212 -3.74 -21.19 9.32
CA PHE A 212 -3.62 -22.07 8.15
C PHE A 212 -4.41 -23.37 8.34
N LYS A 213 -4.30 -24.02 9.50
CA LYS A 213 -5.08 -25.24 9.81
C LYS A 213 -6.58 -25.01 9.76
N LYS A 214 -7.05 -23.85 10.23
CA LYS A 214 -8.48 -23.52 10.31
C LYS A 214 -9.04 -23.02 8.97
N TYR A 215 -8.26 -22.28 8.20
CA TYR A 215 -8.67 -21.64 6.95
C TYR A 215 -7.70 -21.95 5.80
N PRO A 216 -7.47 -23.24 5.45
CA PRO A 216 -6.45 -23.60 4.46
C PRO A 216 -6.80 -23.17 3.05
N ARG A 217 -8.07 -22.81 2.75
CA ARG A 217 -8.54 -22.42 1.41
C ARG A 217 -8.13 -23.39 0.29
N GLY A 218 -8.06 -24.68 0.60
CA GLY A 218 -7.65 -25.74 -0.34
C GLY A 218 -6.14 -25.90 -0.53
N PHE A 219 -5.31 -25.09 0.13
CA PHE A 219 -3.86 -25.20 0.08
C PHE A 219 -3.33 -26.22 1.09
N THR A 220 -2.38 -27.04 0.63
CA THR A 220 -1.55 -27.91 1.48
C THR A 220 -0.15 -27.32 1.72
N ASP A 221 0.32 -26.47 0.80
CA ASP A 221 1.52 -25.66 0.96
C ASP A 221 1.19 -24.33 1.66
N LYS A 222 1.80 -24.11 2.81
CA LYS A 222 1.58 -22.90 3.61
C LYS A 222 2.13 -21.65 2.93
N GLU A 223 3.21 -21.74 2.18
CA GLU A 223 3.80 -20.57 1.52
C GLU A 223 2.90 -20.10 0.36
N ALA A 224 2.33 -21.04 -0.40
CA ALA A 224 1.30 -20.75 -1.40
C ALA A 224 0.02 -20.17 -0.78
N TRP A 225 -0.39 -20.69 0.38
CA TRP A 225 -1.51 -20.13 1.14
C TRP A 225 -1.23 -18.68 1.57
N ARG A 226 -0.04 -18.38 2.10
CA ARG A 226 0.37 -17.02 2.48
C ARG A 226 0.32 -16.06 1.29
N ARG A 227 0.84 -16.47 0.11
CA ARG A 227 0.72 -15.68 -1.14
C ARG A 227 -0.74 -15.42 -1.50
N ASN A 228 -1.57 -16.45 -1.48
CA ASN A 228 -2.99 -16.30 -1.76
C ASN A 228 -3.69 -15.34 -0.77
N ASN A 229 -3.28 -15.27 0.49
CA ASN A 229 -3.84 -14.33 1.45
C ASN A 229 -3.57 -12.87 1.05
N VAL A 230 -2.37 -12.61 0.54
CA VAL A 230 -1.99 -11.29 0.03
C VAL A 230 -2.72 -11.00 -1.29
N ASP A 231 -2.74 -11.94 -2.23
CA ASP A 231 -3.46 -11.80 -3.50
C ASP A 231 -4.94 -11.43 -3.29
N LEU A 232 -5.61 -12.10 -2.35
CA LEU A 232 -7.00 -11.82 -2.01
C LEU A 232 -7.17 -10.37 -1.53
N VAL A 233 -6.32 -9.88 -0.63
CA VAL A 233 -6.49 -8.51 -0.13
C VAL A 233 -6.21 -7.48 -1.22
N ILE A 234 -5.23 -7.73 -2.10
CA ILE A 234 -4.89 -6.82 -3.19
C ILE A 234 -6.05 -6.71 -4.18
N ALA A 235 -6.63 -7.85 -4.58
CA ALA A 235 -7.80 -7.86 -5.46
C ALA A 235 -9.05 -7.22 -4.80
N GLU A 236 -9.31 -7.52 -3.52
CA GLU A 236 -10.41 -6.93 -2.75
C GLU A 236 -10.27 -5.40 -2.64
N LEU A 237 -9.05 -4.91 -2.38
CA LEU A 237 -8.75 -3.48 -2.27
C LEU A 237 -8.93 -2.77 -3.60
N GLN A 238 -8.40 -3.31 -4.70
CA GLN A 238 -8.60 -2.74 -6.03
C GLN A 238 -10.08 -2.65 -6.36
N HIS A 239 -10.84 -3.72 -6.14
CA HIS A 239 -12.28 -3.71 -6.36
C HIS A 239 -12.98 -2.63 -5.51
N THR A 240 -12.64 -2.56 -4.23
CA THR A 240 -13.19 -1.56 -3.30
C THR A 240 -12.90 -0.13 -3.78
N ILE A 241 -11.65 0.19 -4.08
CA ILE A 241 -11.23 1.52 -4.57
C ILE A 241 -11.99 1.89 -5.83
N LYS A 242 -11.98 1.01 -6.85
CA LYS A 242 -12.63 1.29 -8.14
C LYS A 242 -14.15 1.37 -8.04
N SER A 243 -14.78 0.68 -7.10
CA SER A 243 -16.23 0.78 -6.87
C SER A 243 -16.66 2.10 -6.24
N ILE A 244 -15.77 2.77 -5.50
CA ILE A 244 -16.06 4.04 -4.83
C ILE A 244 -15.65 5.21 -5.72
N LYS A 245 -14.40 5.21 -6.21
CA LYS A 245 -13.86 6.23 -7.11
C LYS A 245 -13.02 5.55 -8.21
N PRO A 246 -13.59 5.26 -9.39
CA PRO A 246 -12.91 4.54 -10.47
C PRO A 246 -11.59 5.15 -10.96
N TRP A 247 -11.39 6.45 -10.75
CA TRP A 247 -10.18 7.19 -11.14
C TRP A 247 -9.06 7.15 -10.09
N VAL A 248 -9.35 6.74 -8.85
CA VAL A 248 -8.31 6.63 -7.81
C VAL A 248 -7.45 5.42 -8.11
N GLU A 249 -6.14 5.63 -8.21
CA GLU A 249 -5.18 4.56 -8.51
C GLU A 249 -4.87 3.72 -7.26
N PHE A 250 -4.48 2.48 -7.46
CA PHE A 250 -3.92 1.62 -6.42
C PHE A 250 -2.53 1.17 -6.84
N GLY A 251 -1.51 1.51 -6.06
CA GLY A 251 -0.16 1.06 -6.37
C GLY A 251 0.62 0.60 -5.16
N ILE A 252 1.73 -0.09 -5.47
CA ILE A 252 2.54 -0.77 -4.47
C ILE A 252 4.02 -0.45 -4.72
N SER A 253 4.76 -0.18 -3.64
CA SER A 253 6.22 -0.05 -3.64
C SER A 253 6.86 -1.28 -2.98
N PRO A 254 7.05 -2.38 -3.73
CA PRO A 254 7.59 -3.62 -3.19
C PRO A 254 9.11 -3.55 -3.05
N PHE A 255 9.70 -4.55 -2.37
CA PHE A 255 11.16 -4.72 -2.41
C PHE A 255 11.66 -4.79 -3.87
N GLY A 256 12.89 -4.36 -4.15
CA GLY A 256 13.31 -4.20 -5.54
C GLY A 256 13.51 -5.51 -6.34
N VAL A 257 13.51 -6.69 -5.68
CA VAL A 257 13.61 -8.00 -6.35
C VAL A 257 12.36 -8.84 -6.12
N TRP A 258 11.64 -9.18 -7.19
CA TRP A 258 10.50 -10.10 -7.14
C TRP A 258 10.95 -11.53 -6.84
N ARG A 259 11.82 -12.08 -7.70
CA ARG A 259 12.53 -13.35 -7.55
C ARG A 259 13.88 -13.27 -8.26
N ASN A 260 14.87 -13.99 -7.74
CA ASN A 260 16.15 -14.25 -8.41
C ASN A 260 15.92 -15.27 -9.54
N LYS A 261 16.68 -15.12 -10.63
CA LYS A 261 16.65 -16.03 -11.79
C LYS A 261 16.95 -17.49 -11.43
N SER A 262 17.72 -17.72 -10.37
CA SER A 262 17.99 -19.06 -9.83
C SER A 262 16.76 -19.71 -9.17
N ASN A 263 15.78 -18.92 -8.74
CA ASN A 263 14.55 -19.37 -8.11
C ASN A 263 13.36 -19.49 -9.10
N ASP A 264 13.31 -18.66 -10.14
CA ASP A 264 12.33 -18.73 -11.25
C ASP A 264 12.96 -18.12 -12.51
N PRO A 265 12.87 -18.75 -13.70
CA PRO A 265 13.46 -18.22 -14.94
C PRO A 265 12.93 -16.84 -15.37
N ARG A 266 11.75 -16.42 -14.89
CA ARG A 266 11.19 -15.06 -15.08
C ARG A 266 11.81 -14.04 -14.12
N GLY A 267 12.56 -14.50 -13.12
CA GLY A 267 13.22 -13.64 -12.14
C GLY A 267 14.36 -12.81 -12.74
N SER A 268 14.72 -11.75 -12.02
CA SER A 268 15.83 -10.87 -12.37
C SER A 268 17.18 -11.56 -12.19
N ASP A 269 18.20 -11.15 -12.94
CA ASP A 269 19.57 -11.69 -12.81
C ASP A 269 20.27 -11.15 -11.55
N THR A 270 19.73 -11.57 -10.40
CA THR A 270 20.08 -11.08 -9.07
C THR A 270 20.37 -12.26 -8.12
N GLN A 271 21.03 -11.95 -7.03
CA GLN A 271 21.32 -12.83 -5.90
C GLN A 271 20.86 -12.18 -4.59
N ALA A 272 19.67 -11.56 -4.62
CA ALA A 272 19.13 -10.87 -3.47
C ALA A 272 18.82 -11.83 -2.33
N GLY A 273 19.14 -11.40 -1.10
CA GLY A 273 18.91 -12.21 0.10
C GLY A 273 17.44 -12.30 0.51
N ALA A 274 16.65 -11.27 0.21
CA ALA A 274 15.19 -11.27 0.37
C ALA A 274 14.53 -11.11 -1.01
N GLN A 275 13.37 -11.72 -1.19
CA GLN A 275 12.59 -11.69 -2.43
C GLN A 275 11.11 -11.47 -2.10
N ASN A 276 10.40 -10.66 -2.90
CA ASN A 276 8.99 -10.39 -2.64
C ASN A 276 8.15 -11.68 -2.61
N TYR A 277 8.31 -12.54 -3.61
CA TYR A 277 7.47 -13.73 -3.75
C TYR A 277 7.71 -14.75 -2.64
N ASP A 278 8.98 -14.99 -2.29
CA ASP A 278 9.38 -16.07 -1.39
C ASP A 278 9.38 -15.67 0.08
N ASP A 279 9.67 -14.40 0.39
CA ASP A 279 9.87 -13.96 1.77
C ASP A 279 8.77 -13.05 2.30
N LEU A 280 8.18 -12.23 1.43
CA LEU A 280 7.10 -11.29 1.76
C LEU A 280 5.73 -11.76 1.25
N TYR A 281 5.71 -12.86 0.49
CA TYR A 281 4.53 -13.47 -0.15
C TYR A 281 3.77 -12.51 -1.07
N ALA A 282 4.50 -11.62 -1.72
CA ALA A 282 3.97 -10.62 -2.63
C ALA A 282 4.25 -11.00 -4.09
N ASP A 283 3.22 -11.42 -4.83
CA ASP A 283 3.34 -11.85 -6.22
C ASP A 283 3.10 -10.68 -7.19
N ILE A 284 4.07 -9.76 -7.22
CA ILE A 284 3.98 -8.49 -7.96
C ILE A 284 3.65 -8.70 -9.45
N LEU A 285 4.27 -9.71 -10.09
CA LEU A 285 4.02 -9.98 -11.51
C LEU A 285 2.57 -10.41 -11.75
N LYS A 286 2.03 -11.29 -10.89
CA LYS A 286 0.64 -11.70 -10.96
C LYS A 286 -0.29 -10.49 -10.83
N TRP A 287 -0.03 -9.59 -9.89
CA TRP A 287 -0.91 -8.43 -9.67
C TRP A 287 -0.94 -7.47 -10.87
N LEU A 288 0.20 -7.28 -11.53
CA LEU A 288 0.30 -6.52 -12.78
C LEU A 288 -0.42 -7.23 -13.94
N GLU A 289 -0.21 -8.54 -14.10
CA GLU A 289 -0.83 -9.34 -15.16
C GLU A 289 -2.36 -9.40 -15.03
N GLU A 290 -2.88 -9.49 -13.81
CA GLU A 290 -4.31 -9.54 -13.50
C GLU A 290 -4.97 -8.15 -13.41
N GLY A 291 -4.18 -7.06 -13.43
CA GLY A 291 -4.68 -5.69 -13.27
C GLY A 291 -5.26 -5.41 -11.89
N THR A 292 -4.78 -6.12 -10.85
CA THR A 292 -5.20 -5.91 -9.45
C THR A 292 -4.40 -4.80 -8.75
N ILE A 293 -3.47 -4.18 -9.46
CA ILE A 293 -2.85 -2.89 -9.14
C ILE A 293 -2.71 -2.06 -10.42
N ASP A 294 -2.71 -0.74 -10.29
CA ASP A 294 -2.55 0.21 -11.40
C ASP A 294 -1.08 0.57 -11.65
N TYR A 295 -0.24 0.59 -10.61
CA TYR A 295 1.20 0.85 -10.75
C TYR A 295 2.07 0.11 -9.71
N VAL A 296 3.36 0.00 -10.04
CA VAL A 296 4.40 -0.52 -9.15
C VAL A 296 5.59 0.43 -9.09
N ALA A 297 6.19 0.60 -7.90
CA ALA A 297 7.39 1.40 -7.67
C ALA A 297 8.46 0.57 -6.94
N PRO A 298 9.17 -0.36 -7.61
CA PRO A 298 10.12 -1.25 -6.94
C PRO A 298 11.27 -0.49 -6.26
N GLN A 299 11.59 -0.87 -5.03
CA GLN A 299 12.59 -0.22 -4.19
C GLN A 299 14.03 -0.60 -4.60
N LEU A 300 14.53 0.00 -5.68
CA LEU A 300 15.91 -0.18 -6.17
C LEU A 300 16.91 0.66 -5.36
N TYR A 301 17.00 0.41 -4.05
CA TYR A 301 17.81 1.18 -3.11
C TYR A 301 19.27 0.72 -3.08
N TRP A 302 19.90 0.74 -4.23
CA TRP A 302 21.30 0.40 -4.41
C TRP A 302 21.87 1.07 -5.67
N GLU A 303 23.18 1.00 -5.83
CA GLU A 303 23.93 1.59 -6.93
C GLU A 303 23.88 0.76 -8.22
N ILE A 304 23.96 1.43 -9.37
CA ILE A 304 24.23 0.79 -10.67
C ILE A 304 25.56 0.01 -10.57
N GLY A 305 25.60 -1.20 -11.12
CA GLY A 305 26.78 -2.08 -11.06
C GLY A 305 26.86 -2.93 -9.79
N LYS A 306 25.85 -2.90 -8.91
CA LYS A 306 25.84 -3.74 -7.72
C LYS A 306 25.83 -5.22 -8.11
N LYS A 307 26.94 -5.90 -7.88
CA LYS A 307 27.17 -7.30 -8.29
C LYS A 307 26.04 -8.29 -8.00
N VAL A 308 25.32 -8.12 -6.88
CA VAL A 308 24.26 -9.05 -6.45
C VAL A 308 22.85 -8.61 -6.87
N ALA A 309 22.68 -7.41 -7.43
CA ALA A 309 21.37 -6.86 -7.74
C ALA A 309 21.44 -5.79 -8.86
N ASP A 310 22.22 -5.99 -9.92
CA ASP A 310 22.42 -4.93 -10.91
C ASP A 310 21.13 -4.60 -11.69
N TYR A 311 21.02 -3.36 -12.15
CA TYR A 311 19.90 -2.82 -12.92
C TYR A 311 20.36 -1.90 -14.06
N GLU A 312 21.62 -2.01 -14.50
CA GLU A 312 22.06 -1.39 -15.75
C GLU A 312 21.20 -1.87 -16.94
N VAL A 313 20.62 -0.93 -17.70
CA VAL A 313 19.76 -1.16 -18.89
C VAL A 313 20.46 -0.67 -20.14
#